data_AF-A0A940LQ55-F1
#
_entry.id   AF-A0A940LQ55-F1
#
_cell.length_a   1.000
_cell.length_b   1.000
_cell.length_c   1.000
_cell.angle_alpha   90.00
_cell.angle_beta   90.00
_cell.angle_gamma   90.00
#
_symmetry.space_group_name_H-M   'P 1'
#
loop_
_entity.id
_entity.type
_entity.pdbx_description
1 polymer ?
#
loop_
_entity_poly.entity_id
_entity_poly.type
_entity_poly.pdbx_seq_one_letter_code
_entity_poly.pdbx_strand_id
1 'polypeptide(L)'
;MTASLEDWLAQLKKAEALVLATNPTEIAKLEAQLGLSQNVAVAHMLESTDWGVERFPQLQNGNGDFEDRLAALRASWDDWKSTSS
;
A
#
# COMPACT_ATOMS: atom_id res chain seq x y z
N MET A 1 -4.37 -24.88 5.78
CA MET A 1 -3.94 -23.55 6.26
C MET A 1 -3.34 -22.77 5.09
N THR A 2 -4.13 -22.47 4.07
CA THR A 2 -3.73 -21.70 2.86
C THR A 2 -4.39 -20.33 2.79
N ALA A 3 -5.46 -20.11 3.58
CA ALA A 3 -6.19 -18.85 3.66
C ALA A 3 -5.25 -17.63 3.85
N SER A 4 -4.20 -17.76 4.66
CA SER A 4 -3.29 -16.65 4.98
C SER A 4 -2.56 -16.06 3.78
N LEU A 5 -2.22 -16.84 2.74
CA LEU A 5 -1.52 -16.30 1.57
C LEU A 5 -2.49 -15.68 0.55
N GLU A 6 -3.63 -16.33 0.33
CA GLU A 6 -4.65 -15.83 -0.59
C GLU A 6 -5.31 -14.55 -0.06
N ASP A 7 -5.60 -14.50 1.25
CA ASP A 7 -6.10 -13.31 1.92
C ASP A 7 -5.05 -12.18 1.91
N TRP A 8 -3.77 -12.51 2.13
CA TRP A 8 -2.69 -11.53 2.05
C TRP A 8 -2.55 -10.93 0.64
N LEU A 9 -2.55 -11.77 -0.41
CA LEU A 9 -2.53 -11.30 -1.80
C LEU A 9 -3.77 -10.46 -2.15
N ALA A 10 -4.93 -10.82 -1.63
CA ALA A 10 -6.15 -10.05 -1.82
C ALA A 10 -6.06 -8.69 -1.11
N GLN A 11 -5.50 -8.61 0.10
CA GLN A 11 -5.27 -7.36 0.81
C GLN A 11 -4.24 -6.48 0.10
N LEU A 12 -3.17 -7.07 -0.41
CA LEU A 12 -2.15 -6.38 -1.18
C LEU A 12 -2.76 -5.71 -2.42
N LYS A 13 -3.54 -6.44 -3.22
CA LYS A 13 -4.23 -5.89 -4.41
C LYS A 13 -5.17 -4.73 -4.07
N LYS A 14 -5.88 -4.81 -2.93
CA LYS A 14 -6.73 -3.73 -2.44
C LYS A 14 -5.91 -2.50 -2.06
N ALA A 15 -4.78 -2.71 -1.40
CA ALA A 15 -3.88 -1.65 -1.01
C ALA A 15 -3.25 -0.96 -2.22
N GLU A 16 -2.84 -1.73 -3.24
CA GLU A 16 -2.32 -1.21 -4.51
C GLU A 16 -3.33 -0.29 -5.21
N ALA A 17 -4.59 -0.70 -5.31
CA ALA A 17 -5.64 0.12 -5.92
C ALA A 17 -5.83 1.46 -5.20
N LEU A 18 -5.82 1.45 -3.86
CA LEU A 18 -5.95 2.67 -3.05
C LEU A 18 -4.72 3.57 -3.15
N VAL A 19 -3.51 3.00 -3.19
CA VAL A 19 -2.27 3.77 -3.37
C VAL A 19 -2.25 4.47 -4.72
N LEU A 20 -2.66 3.79 -5.78
CA LEU A 20 -2.68 4.33 -7.13
C LEU A 20 -3.77 5.37 -7.37
N ALA A 21 -4.88 5.31 -6.63
CA ALA A 21 -5.98 6.25 -6.74
C ALA A 21 -5.54 7.67 -6.34
N THR A 22 -5.51 8.59 -7.30
CA THR A 22 -5.12 10.00 -7.09
C THR A 22 -6.33 10.94 -6.96
N ASN A 23 -7.51 10.50 -7.40
CA ASN A 23 -8.72 11.30 -7.34
C ASN A 23 -9.45 11.09 -6.00
N PRO A 24 -9.76 12.15 -5.23
CA PRO A 24 -10.42 12.04 -3.93
C PRO A 24 -11.78 11.34 -3.98
N THR A 25 -12.55 11.50 -5.07
CA THR A 25 -13.82 10.80 -5.28
C THR A 25 -13.61 9.30 -5.51
N GLU A 26 -12.56 8.95 -6.23
CA GLU A 26 -12.20 7.55 -6.49
C GLU A 26 -11.67 6.88 -5.22
N ILE A 27 -10.82 7.58 -4.47
CA ILE A 27 -10.32 7.13 -3.17
C ILE A 27 -11.49 6.84 -2.24
N ALA A 28 -12.39 7.80 -2.01
CA ALA A 28 -13.54 7.61 -1.10
C ALA A 28 -14.43 6.43 -1.53
N LYS A 29 -14.60 6.23 -2.85
CA LYS A 29 -15.36 5.09 -3.39
C LYS A 29 -14.64 3.76 -3.13
N LEU A 30 -13.33 3.70 -3.38
CA LEU A 30 -12.52 2.50 -3.13
C LEU A 30 -12.48 2.19 -1.64
N GLU A 31 -12.33 3.19 -0.77
CA GLU A 31 -12.33 2.99 0.68
C GLU A 31 -13.66 2.39 1.16
N ALA A 32 -14.78 2.90 0.66
CA ALA A 32 -16.10 2.37 0.97
C ALA A 32 -16.33 0.95 0.41
N GLN A 33 -15.83 0.66 -0.80
CA GLN A 33 -15.98 -0.65 -1.45
C GLN A 33 -15.09 -1.73 -0.83
N LEU A 34 -13.87 -1.35 -0.42
CA LEU A 34 -12.85 -2.26 0.06
C LEU A 34 -12.87 -2.40 1.59
N GLY A 35 -13.53 -1.47 2.30
CA GLY A 35 -13.51 -1.40 3.75
C GLY A 35 -12.13 -1.09 4.32
N LEU A 36 -11.29 -0.41 3.53
CA LEU A 36 -9.88 -0.18 3.79
C LEU A 36 -9.55 1.28 3.48
N SER A 37 -8.98 2.01 4.44
CA SER A 37 -8.55 3.40 4.20
C SER A 37 -7.23 3.45 3.46
N GLN A 38 -7.00 4.52 2.69
CA GLN A 38 -5.75 4.74 1.95
C GLN A 38 -4.53 4.77 2.88
N ASN A 39 -4.65 5.30 4.09
CA ASN A 39 -3.58 5.26 5.09
C ASN A 39 -3.21 3.82 5.49
N VAL A 40 -4.22 2.98 5.74
CA VAL A 40 -3.99 1.56 6.09
C VAL A 40 -3.40 0.81 4.89
N ALA A 41 -3.84 1.11 3.67
CA ALA A 41 -3.25 0.57 2.45
C ALA A 41 -1.75 0.90 2.33
N VAL A 42 -1.38 2.17 2.54
CA VAL A 42 0.02 2.61 2.50
C VAL A 42 0.84 1.93 3.59
N ALA A 43 0.34 1.86 4.82
CA ALA A 43 1.01 1.17 5.92
C ALA A 43 1.20 -0.33 5.61
N HIS A 44 0.19 -1.00 5.06
CA HIS A 44 0.29 -2.40 4.65
C HIS A 44 1.37 -2.61 3.59
N MET A 45 1.43 -1.76 2.56
CA MET A 45 2.49 -1.85 1.55
C MET A 45 3.88 -1.62 2.12
N LEU A 46 4.04 -0.61 3.00
CA LEU A 46 5.34 -0.27 3.57
C LEU A 46 5.83 -1.30 4.59
N GLU A 47 4.94 -1.81 5.43
CA GLU A 47 5.31 -2.55 6.65
C GLU A 47 5.05 -4.06 6.50
N SER A 48 4.18 -4.47 5.58
CA SER A 48 3.82 -5.90 5.38
C SER A 48 4.44 -6.52 4.12
N THR A 49 5.28 -5.79 3.38
CA THR A 49 6.04 -6.33 2.25
C THR A 49 7.54 -6.21 2.49
N ASP A 50 8.31 -7.23 2.10
CA ASP A 50 9.77 -7.19 2.22
C ASP A 50 10.37 -5.99 1.49
N TRP A 51 9.88 -5.69 0.28
CA TRP A 51 10.30 -4.50 -0.48
C TRP A 51 10.03 -3.20 0.28
N GLY A 52 8.86 -3.04 0.89
CA GLY A 52 8.54 -1.83 1.66
C GLY A 52 9.49 -1.64 2.85
N VAL A 53 9.80 -2.73 3.55
CA VAL A 53 10.73 -2.75 4.69
C VAL A 53 12.16 -2.42 4.24
N GLU A 54 12.61 -3.00 3.13
CA GLU A 54 13.96 -2.78 2.58
C GLU A 54 14.12 -1.39 1.97
N ARG A 55 13.09 -0.88 1.27
CA ARG A 55 13.16 0.37 0.51
C ARG A 55 12.91 1.60 1.36
N PHE A 56 12.03 1.49 2.37
CA PHE A 56 11.63 2.60 3.22
C PHE A 56 11.80 2.30 4.71
N PRO A 57 13.02 1.95 5.18
CA PRO A 57 13.27 1.70 6.59
C PRO A 57 12.93 2.91 7.47
N GLN A 58 13.07 4.13 6.95
CA GLN A 58 12.75 5.37 7.65
C GLN A 58 11.25 5.62 7.83
N LEU A 59 10.40 4.93 7.07
CA LEU A 59 8.94 5.08 7.11
C LEU A 59 8.25 3.91 7.85
N GLN A 60 9.01 3.03 8.50
CA GLN A 60 8.47 1.87 9.23
C GLN A 60 7.88 2.27 10.60
N ASN A 61 7.04 1.40 11.16
CA ASN A 61 6.46 1.52 12.50
C ASN A 61 5.65 2.81 12.73
N GLY A 62 4.87 3.24 11.75
CA GLY A 62 4.12 4.50 11.88
C GLY A 62 4.95 5.77 11.72
N ASN A 63 6.26 5.71 11.41
CA ASN A 63 7.09 6.91 11.21
C ASN A 63 6.83 7.61 9.87
N GLY A 64 6.79 8.94 9.92
CA GLY A 64 6.54 9.83 8.78
C GLY A 64 5.05 10.13 8.58
N ASP A 65 4.75 11.29 8.01
CA ASP A 65 3.38 11.69 7.73
C ASP A 65 2.79 10.87 6.58
N PHE A 66 1.46 10.74 6.57
CA PHE A 66 0.75 9.96 5.54
C PHE A 66 1.08 10.45 4.12
N GLU A 67 1.15 11.76 3.91
CA GLU A 67 1.45 12.35 2.60
C GLU A 67 2.86 11.99 2.12
N ASP A 68 3.86 12.06 3.01
CA ASP A 68 5.24 11.66 2.69
C ASP A 68 5.34 10.18 2.37
N ARG A 69 4.64 9.35 3.15
CA ARG A 69 4.58 7.90 2.95
C ARG A 69 3.96 7.56 1.60
N LEU A 70 2.81 8.15 1.29
CA LEU A 70 2.12 7.96 0.02
C LEU A 70 2.96 8.46 -1.16
N ALA A 71 3.60 9.62 -1.02
CA ALA A 71 4.46 10.20 -2.05
C ALA A 71 5.68 9.31 -2.33
N ALA A 72 6.37 8.85 -1.29
CA ALA A 72 7.53 7.95 -1.42
C ALA A 72 7.16 6.61 -2.08
N LEU A 73 6.03 6.04 -1.65
CA LEU A 73 5.49 4.80 -2.21
C LEU A 73 5.14 4.95 -3.69
N ARG A 74 4.46 6.04 -4.06
CA ARG A 74 4.12 6.36 -5.46
C ARG A 74 5.34 6.64 -6.31
N ALA A 75 6.32 7.36 -5.78
CA ALA A 75 7.55 7.69 -6.50
C ALA A 75 8.38 6.44 -6.83
N SER A 76 8.29 5.39 -6.01
CA SER A 76 8.99 4.13 -6.23
C SER A 76 8.06 3.02 -6.76
N TRP A 77 6.87 3.37 -7.24
CA TRP A 77 5.87 2.37 -7.62
C TRP A 77 6.26 1.55 -8.85
N ASP A 78 6.93 2.16 -9.82
CA ASP A 78 7.41 1.45 -11.01
C ASP A 78 8.55 0.48 -10.69
N ASP A 79 9.36 0.78 -9.66
CA ASP A 79 10.39 -0.11 -9.12
C ASP A 79 9.73 -1.35 -8.48
N TRP A 80 8.73 -1.13 -7.63
CA TRP A 80 7.93 -2.21 -7.03
C TRP A 80 7.29 -3.12 -8.08
N LYS A 81 6.60 -2.56 -9.08
CA LYS A 81 5.99 -3.35 -10.16
C LYS A 81 7.02 -4.17 -10.94
N SER A 82 8.24 -3.68 -11.08
CA SER A 82 9.32 -4.42 -11.77
C SER A 82 9.83 -5.60 -10.94
N THR A 83 9.76 -5.52 -9.61
CA THR A 83 10.10 -6.63 -8.70
C THR A 83 8.96 -7.63 -8.47
N SER A 84 7.70 -7.22 -8.71
CA SER A 84 6.52 -8.09 -8.55
C SER A 84 6.07 -8.78 -9.85
N SER A 85 6.74 -8.51 -10.99
CA SER A 85 6.48 -9.10 -12.32
C SER A 85 7.31 -10.35 -12.59
#